data_AF-A0A9P6AKW4-F1
#
_entry.id   AF-A0A9P6AKW4-F1
#
_cell.length_a   1.000
_cell.length_b   1.000
_cell.length_c   1.000
_cell.angle_alpha   90.00
_cell.angle_beta   90.00
_cell.angle_gamma   90.00
#
_symmetry.space_group_name_H-M   'P 1'
#
loop_
_entity.id
_entity.type
_entity.pdbx_description
1 polymer ?
#
loop_
_entity_poly.entity_id
_entity_poly.type
_entity_poly.pdbx_seq_one_letter_code
_entity_poly.pdbx_strand_id
1 'polypeptide(L)'
;MWAQSTRSTYSGALIDWIAWCDANRIPEDDHLPISCELLSMFIASKISHDGASHAGNIMSGLQAWHIVQGFNWSFGEDPLVLGLKHAISSNAPPSTTHPLHPPVLIAHLKALRLNIDL
;
A
#
# COMPACT_ATOMS: atom_id res chain seq x y z
N MET A 1 14.83 -3.61 11.92
CA MET A 1 13.84 -4.70 11.68
C MET A 1 12.45 -4.09 11.63
N TRP A 2 11.61 -4.45 10.65
CA TRP A 2 10.22 -3.97 10.57
C TRP A 2 9.32 -4.65 11.62
N ALA A 3 8.25 -3.96 12.03
CA ALA A 3 7.23 -4.51 12.92
C ALA A 3 6.52 -5.73 12.30
N GLN A 4 5.96 -6.61 13.13
CA GLN A 4 5.26 -7.80 12.64
C GLN A 4 4.06 -7.48 11.75
N SER A 5 3.30 -6.44 12.12
CA SER A 5 2.19 -5.92 11.30
C SER A 5 2.66 -5.46 9.92
N THR A 6 3.75 -4.69 9.86
CA THR A 6 4.36 -4.23 8.60
C THR A 6 4.82 -5.40 7.73
N ARG A 7 5.45 -6.42 8.33
CA ARG A 7 5.83 -7.65 7.60
C ARG A 7 4.62 -8.38 7.03
N SER A 8 3.51 -8.45 7.79
CA SER A 8 2.27 -9.05 7.32
C SER A 8 1.70 -8.29 6.12
N THR A 9 1.65 -6.96 6.19
CA THR A 9 1.21 -6.12 5.07
C THR A 9 2.08 -6.33 3.83
N TYR A 10 3.41 -6.38 4.01
CA TYR A 10 4.34 -6.59 2.91
C TYR A 10 4.20 -7.99 2.30
N SER A 11 4.00 -9.01 3.12
CA SER A 11 3.72 -10.37 2.62
C SER A 11 2.41 -10.43 1.83
N GLY A 12 1.38 -9.70 2.26
CA GLY A 12 0.13 -9.59 1.51
C GLY A 12 0.32 -8.94 0.14
N ALA A 13 1.08 -7.85 0.07
CA ALA A 13 1.39 -7.18 -1.20
C ALA A 13 2.11 -8.11 -2.20
N LEU A 14 3.03 -8.94 -1.70
CA LEU A 14 3.75 -9.91 -2.52
C LEU A 14 2.84 -11.05 -3.01
N ILE A 15 1.99 -11.59 -2.14
CA ILE A 15 1.02 -12.64 -2.51
C ILE A 15 0.09 -12.12 -3.60
N ASP A 16 -0.43 -10.91 -3.43
CA ASP A 16 -1.31 -10.26 -4.41
C ASP A 16 -0.64 -10.05 -5.76
N TRP A 17 0.65 -9.68 -5.75
CA TRP A 17 1.45 -9.52 -6.96
C TRP A 17 1.63 -10.84 -7.69
N ILE A 18 2.08 -11.90 -6.99
CA ILE A 18 2.30 -13.23 -7.59
C ILE A 18 0.99 -13.77 -8.16
N ALA A 19 -0.12 -13.67 -7.41
CA ALA A 19 -1.42 -14.11 -7.89
C ALA A 19 -1.89 -13.34 -9.13
N TRP A 20 -1.60 -12.03 -9.21
CA TRP A 20 -1.88 -11.25 -10.41
C TRP A 20 -0.99 -11.64 -11.58
N CYS A 21 0.30 -11.91 -11.35
CA CYS A 21 1.22 -12.42 -12.36
C CYS A 21 0.75 -13.76 -12.93
N ASP A 22 0.35 -14.69 -12.07
CA ASP A 22 -0.19 -16.00 -12.46
C ASP A 22 -1.47 -15.84 -13.31
N ALA A 23 -2.38 -14.98 -12.87
CA ALA A 23 -3.62 -14.70 -13.59
C ALA A 23 -3.38 -14.10 -14.99
N ASN A 24 -2.33 -13.29 -15.15
CA ASN A 24 -1.96 -12.65 -16.42
C ASN A 24 -0.88 -13.42 -17.20
N ARG A 25 -0.46 -14.61 -16.71
CA ARG A 25 0.58 -15.46 -17.31
C ARG A 25 1.90 -14.72 -17.54
N ILE A 26 2.30 -13.88 -16.57
CA ILE A 26 3.59 -13.20 -16.60
C ILE A 26 4.70 -14.23 -16.32
N PRO A 27 5.73 -14.35 -17.19
CA PRO A 27 6.87 -15.23 -16.96
C PRO A 27 7.53 -14.94 -15.60
N GLU A 28 7.99 -15.99 -14.90
CA GLU A 28 8.64 -15.84 -13.58
C GLU A 28 9.89 -14.94 -13.64
N ASP A 29 10.60 -14.96 -14.76
CA ASP A 29 11.74 -14.08 -15.03
C ASP A 29 11.37 -12.59 -15.05
N ASP A 30 10.10 -12.26 -15.31
CA ASP A 30 9.56 -10.89 -15.32
C ASP A 30 8.93 -10.52 -13.97
N HIS A 31 8.88 -11.43 -12.99
CA HIS A 31 8.38 -11.11 -11.65
C HIS A 31 9.36 -10.21 -10.91
N LEU A 32 10.65 -10.32 -11.22
CA LEU A 32 11.71 -9.54 -10.61
C LEU A 32 12.96 -9.44 -11.51
N PRO A 33 13.50 -8.24 -11.77
CA PRO A 33 13.00 -6.93 -11.34
C PRO A 33 11.70 -6.56 -12.07
N ILE A 34 10.70 -6.09 -11.31
CA ILE A 34 9.43 -5.65 -11.87
C ILE A 34 9.67 -4.52 -12.88
N SER A 35 8.99 -4.52 -14.01
CA SER A 35 9.05 -3.40 -14.97
C SER A 35 8.10 -2.27 -14.57
N CYS A 36 8.38 -1.03 -14.99
CA CYS A 36 7.50 0.12 -14.72
C CYS A 36 6.07 -0.11 -15.27
N GLU A 37 5.97 -0.77 -16.43
CA GLU A 37 4.72 -1.11 -17.09
C GLU A 37 3.93 -2.14 -16.28
N LEU A 38 4.58 -3.23 -15.85
CA LEU A 38 3.93 -4.28 -15.06
C LEU A 38 3.47 -3.76 -13.70
N LEU A 39 4.32 -2.96 -13.03
CA LEU A 39 3.94 -2.28 -11.79
C LEU A 39 2.71 -1.40 -12.00
N SER A 40 2.69 -0.64 -13.10
CA SER A 40 1.59 0.28 -13.39
C SER A 40 0.28 -0.46 -13.69
N MET A 41 0.34 -1.53 -14.48
CA MET A 41 -0.83 -2.37 -14.78
C MET A 41 -1.39 -3.05 -13.53
N PHE A 42 -0.51 -3.61 -12.69
CA PHE A 42 -0.92 -4.24 -11.45
C PHE A 42 -1.59 -3.25 -10.51
N ILE A 43 -0.94 -2.12 -10.24
CA ILE A 43 -1.50 -1.09 -9.35
C ILE A 43 -2.80 -0.55 -9.94
N ALA A 44 -2.89 -0.28 -11.25
CA ALA A 44 -4.13 0.12 -11.91
C ALA A 44 -5.28 -0.87 -11.69
N SER A 45 -5.00 -2.18 -11.70
CA SER A 45 -6.00 -3.21 -11.44
C SER A 45 -6.53 -3.22 -10.00
N LYS A 46 -5.78 -2.67 -9.04
CA LYS A 46 -6.11 -2.64 -7.61
C LYS A 46 -6.83 -1.35 -7.18
N ILE A 47 -6.68 -0.25 -7.94
CA ILE A 47 -7.23 1.08 -7.60
C ILE A 47 -8.77 1.11 -7.58
N SER A 48 -9.42 0.18 -8.27
CA SER A 48 -10.89 0.14 -8.39
C SER A 48 -11.62 -0.15 -7.07
N HIS A 49 -10.94 -0.62 -6.02
CA HIS A 49 -11.59 -1.10 -4.80
C HIS A 49 -11.15 -0.41 -3.49
N ASP A 50 -9.85 -0.14 -3.27
CA ASP A 50 -9.32 0.10 -1.91
C ASP A 50 -8.68 1.48 -1.65
N GLY A 51 -8.77 2.44 -2.59
CA GLY A 51 -8.31 3.82 -2.40
C GLY A 51 -6.78 4.02 -2.35
N ALA A 52 -6.36 5.28 -2.19
CA ALA A 52 -4.96 5.69 -2.35
C ALA A 52 -3.99 5.13 -1.30
N SER A 53 -4.45 4.98 -0.04
CA SER A 53 -3.62 4.45 1.04
C SER A 53 -3.24 2.99 0.82
N HIS A 54 -4.16 2.19 0.25
CA HIS A 54 -3.89 0.79 -0.05
C HIS A 54 -2.82 0.62 -1.13
N ALA A 55 -2.90 1.40 -2.22
CA ALA A 55 -1.89 1.38 -3.27
C ALA A 55 -0.48 1.74 -2.75
N GLY A 56 -0.38 2.74 -1.85
CA GLY A 56 0.89 3.10 -1.22
C GLY A 56 1.50 1.97 -0.37
N ASN A 57 0.66 1.22 0.35
CA ASN A 57 1.11 0.06 1.13
C ASN A 57 1.61 -1.09 0.23
N ILE A 58 0.90 -1.37 -0.87
CA ILE A 58 1.32 -2.38 -1.85
C ILE A 58 2.69 -2.01 -2.43
N MET A 59 2.85 -0.77 -2.93
CA MET A 59 4.11 -0.31 -3.51
C MET A 59 5.27 -0.41 -2.50
N SER A 60 5.01 -0.09 -1.24
CA SER A 60 6.02 -0.20 -0.16
C SER A 60 6.42 -1.67 0.11
N GLY A 61 5.47 -2.60 0.03
CA GLY A 61 5.72 -4.03 0.13
C GLY A 61 6.58 -4.56 -1.01
N LEU A 62 6.25 -4.20 -2.25
CA LEU A 62 7.04 -4.57 -3.44
C LEU A 62 8.44 -3.96 -3.42
N GLN A 63 8.57 -2.71 -2.96
CA GLN A 63 9.85 -2.07 -2.74
C GLN A 63 10.72 -2.82 -1.74
N ALA A 64 10.14 -3.21 -0.60
CA ALA A 64 10.86 -4.00 0.40
C ALA A 64 11.33 -5.35 -0.18
N TRP A 65 10.48 -6.01 -0.99
CA TRP A 65 10.85 -7.25 -1.66
C TRP A 65 12.02 -7.06 -2.64
N HIS A 66 11.99 -6.04 -3.50
CA HIS A 66 13.11 -5.71 -4.39
C HIS A 66 14.43 -5.52 -3.64
N ILE A 67 14.40 -4.74 -2.56
CA ILE A 67 15.59 -4.45 -1.75
C ILE A 67 16.15 -5.73 -1.13
N VAL A 68 15.28 -6.60 -0.60
CA VAL A 68 15.69 -7.89 -0.01
C VAL A 68 16.35 -8.81 -1.04
N GLN A 69 15.89 -8.76 -2.28
CA GLN A 69 16.43 -9.56 -3.39
C GLN A 69 17.66 -8.91 -4.06
N GLY A 70 18.11 -7.74 -3.58
CA GLY A 70 19.30 -7.06 -4.08
C GLY A 70 19.07 -6.20 -5.32
N PHE A 71 17.82 -5.93 -5.68
CA PHE A 71 17.48 -5.04 -6.79
C PHE A 71 17.22 -3.61 -6.31
N ASN A 72 17.65 -2.64 -7.13
CA ASN A 72 17.36 -1.24 -6.86
C ASN A 72 15.91 -0.90 -7.20
N TRP A 73 15.25 -0.12 -6.36
CA TRP A 73 13.90 0.40 -6.61
C TRP A 73 13.99 1.75 -7.31
N SER A 74 14.13 1.77 -8.63
CA SER A 74 14.33 2.99 -9.45
C SER A 74 13.05 3.57 -10.05
N PHE A 75 11.88 3.24 -9.51
CA PHE A 75 10.59 3.69 -10.03
C PHE A 75 10.17 5.10 -9.57
N GLY A 76 10.94 5.73 -8.69
CA GLY A 76 10.58 7.01 -8.05
C GLY A 76 10.43 8.17 -9.03
N GLU A 77 11.22 8.15 -10.11
CA GLU A 77 11.27 9.21 -11.13
C GLU A 77 10.65 8.76 -12.46
N ASP A 78 10.15 7.52 -12.54
CA ASP A 78 9.53 7.01 -13.76
C ASP A 78 8.20 7.74 -14.05
N PRO A 79 8.01 8.33 -15.26
CA PRO A 79 6.81 9.07 -15.58
C PRO A 79 5.51 8.27 -15.48
N LEU A 80 5.53 6.97 -15.77
CA LEU A 80 4.35 6.11 -15.68
C LEU A 80 3.95 5.94 -14.22
N VAL A 81 4.92 5.64 -13.36
CA VAL A 81 4.69 5.43 -11.94
C VAL A 81 4.28 6.73 -11.23
N LEU A 82 4.89 7.85 -11.62
CA LEU A 82 4.51 9.17 -11.11
C LEU A 82 3.08 9.55 -11.56
N GLY A 83 2.76 9.37 -12.84
CA GLY A 83 1.43 9.60 -13.38
C GLY A 83 0.37 8.75 -12.69
N LEU A 84 0.69 7.49 -12.41
CA LEU A 84 -0.19 6.60 -11.67
C LEU A 84 -0.42 7.06 -10.23
N LYS A 85 0.63 7.44 -9.50
CA LYS A 85 0.50 8.02 -8.14
C LYS A 85 -0.38 9.26 -8.12
N HIS A 86 -0.25 10.13 -9.13
CA HIS A 86 -1.11 11.29 -9.29
C HIS A 86 -2.57 10.89 -9.57
N ALA A 87 -2.81 9.97 -10.49
CA ALA A 87 -4.15 9.48 -10.80
C ALA A 87 -4.83 8.85 -9.58
N ILE A 88 -4.09 8.03 -8.81
CA ILE A 88 -4.54 7.45 -7.54
C ILE A 88 -4.98 8.54 -6.56
N SER A 89 -4.14 9.55 -6.38
CA SER A 89 -4.39 10.63 -5.42
C SER A 89 -5.56 11.52 -5.85
N SER A 90 -5.71 11.75 -7.16
CA SER A 90 -6.78 12.57 -7.72
C SER A 90 -8.15 11.86 -7.75
N ASN A 91 -8.16 10.54 -7.92
CA ASN A 91 -9.39 9.74 -8.05
C ASN A 91 -9.84 9.11 -6.73
N ALA A 92 -9.11 9.33 -5.63
CA ALA A 92 -9.50 8.85 -4.33
C ALA A 92 -10.82 9.52 -3.89
N PRO A 93 -11.91 8.76 -3.66
CA PRO A 93 -13.14 9.36 -3.20
C PRO A 93 -12.94 9.99 -1.82
N PRO A 94 -13.62 11.10 -1.50
CA PRO A 94 -13.47 11.81 -0.22
C PRO A 94 -13.76 10.91 1.00
N SER A 95 -14.50 9.82 0.81
CA SER A 95 -14.77 8.79 1.82
C SER A 95 -13.54 7.97 2.26
N THR A 96 -12.45 7.97 1.48
CA THR A 96 -11.19 7.28 1.83
C THR A 96 -10.37 8.02 2.87
N THR A 97 -10.73 9.27 3.16
CA THR A 97 -10.16 10.04 4.25
C THR A 97 -11.06 9.84 5.46
N HIS A 98 -10.59 9.10 6.47
CA HIS A 98 -11.32 9.04 7.74
C HIS A 98 -11.57 10.47 8.23
N PRO A 99 -12.80 10.82 8.66
CA PRO A 99 -13.02 12.09 9.31
C PRO A 99 -12.06 12.20 10.49
N LEU A 100 -11.46 13.38 10.68
CA LEU A 100 -10.64 13.66 11.85
C LEU A 100 -11.39 13.18 13.10
N HIS A 101 -10.73 12.32 13.89
CA HIS A 101 -11.30 11.91 15.16
C HIS A 101 -11.68 13.16 15.97
N PRO A 102 -12.89 13.22 16.54
CA PRO A 102 -13.28 14.36 17.35
C PRO A 102 -12.28 14.52 18.51
N PRO A 103 -11.95 15.77 18.90
CA PRO A 103 -10.97 16.00 19.94
C PRO A 103 -11.39 15.30 21.24
N VAL A 104 -10.40 14.71 21.93
CA VAL A 104 -10.62 14.10 23.23
C VAL A 104 -10.95 15.21 24.24
N LEU A 105 -12.23 15.31 24.62
CA LEU A 105 -12.69 16.28 25.61
C LEU A 105 -12.36 15.82 27.04
N ILE A 106 -12.22 16.80 27.95
CA ILE A 106 -12.02 16.55 29.39
C ILE A 106 -13.14 15.66 29.97
N ALA A 107 -14.37 15.76 29.45
CA ALA A 107 -15.47 14.90 29.84
C ALA A 107 -15.20 13.41 29.56
N HIS A 108 -14.58 13.09 28.41
CA HIS A 108 -14.19 11.72 28.06
C HIS A 108 -13.12 11.19 29.01
N LEU A 109 -12.12 12.03 29.35
CA LEU A 109 -11.06 11.65 30.31
C LEU A 109 -11.62 11.42 31.72
N LYS A 110 -12.57 12.25 32.16
CA LYS A 110 -13.27 12.07 33.45
C LYS A 110 -14.10 10.78 33.46
N ALA A 111 -14.84 10.50 32.39
CA ALA A 111 -15.60 9.26 32.25
C ALA A 111 -14.69 8.03 32.26
N LEU A 112 -13.54 8.10 31.59
CA LEU A 112 -12.54 7.02 31.57
C LEU A 112 -11.98 6.76 32.98
N ARG A 113 -11.60 7.82 33.69
CA ARG A 113 -11.07 7.74 35.05
C ARG A 113 -12.06 7.15 36.06
N LEU A 114 -13.36 7.39 35.87
CA LEU A 114 -14.40 6.90 36.76
C LEU A 114 -14.74 5.42 36.54
N ASN A 115 -14.40 4.85 35.38
CA ASN A 115 -14.85 3.51 34.97
C ASN A 115 -13.72 2.55 34.60
N ILE A 116 -12.46 2.95 34.78
CA ILE A 116 -11.32 2.03 34.73
C ILE A 116 -10.99 1.63 36.17
N ASP A 117 -11.08 0.33 36.45
CA ASP A 117 -10.44 -0.27 37.63
C ASP A 117 -8.92 -0.25 37.39
N LEU A 118 -8.21 0.47 38.25
CA LEU A 118 -6.75 0.54 38.29
C LEU A 118 -6.20 -0.42 39.35
#